data_AF-A0A3P6DX57-F1
#
_entry.id   AF-A0A3P6DX57-F1
#
_cell.length_a   1.000
_cell.length_b   1.000
_cell.length_c   1.000
_cell.angle_alpha   90.00
_cell.angle_beta   90.00
_cell.angle_gamma   90.00
#
_symmetry.space_group_name_H-M   'P 1'
#
loop_
_entity.id
_entity.type
_entity.pdbx_description
1 polymer ?
#
loop_
_entity_poly.entity_id
_entity_poly.type
_entity_poly.pdbx_seq_one_letter_code
_entity_poly.pdbx_strand_id
1 'polypeptide(L)'
;MYRGVFEELLIYLLERSINLSVLKININKLTTLDCWKPPSSVPRCLLSSLQTLKWREYTGTCAEKEMVSYLLKHALCLKTAKIFAESSGLFEKQPKMDDLFSMPRGSTTCMLVFD
;
A
#
# COMPACT_ATOMS: atom_id res chain seq x y z
N MET A 1 16.05 17.06 4.54
CA MET A 1 15.64 15.68 4.20
C MET A 1 14.30 15.45 4.89
N TYR A 2 13.19 15.57 4.16
CA TYR A 2 11.83 15.55 4.72
C TYR A 2 11.45 14.11 5.10
N ARG A 3 11.79 13.72 6.33
CA ARG A 3 11.48 12.42 6.93
C ARG A 3 9.99 12.39 7.26
N GLY A 4 9.24 11.37 6.85
CA GLY A 4 7.89 11.08 7.38
C GLY A 4 6.70 11.80 6.72
N VAL A 5 6.93 12.78 5.83
CA VAL A 5 5.83 13.59 5.28
C VAL A 5 4.87 12.74 4.45
N PHE A 6 5.36 11.75 3.70
CA PHE A 6 4.49 10.92 2.88
C PHE A 6 3.60 10.02 3.75
N GLU A 7 4.20 9.38 4.76
CA GLU A 7 3.55 8.48 5.70
C GLU A 7 2.40 9.17 6.43
N GLU A 8 2.65 10.38 6.92
CA GLU A 8 1.67 11.22 7.61
C GLU A 8 0.55 11.68 6.66
N LEU A 9 0.89 12.06 5.43
CA LEU A 9 -0.10 12.45 4.42
C LEU A 9 -0.99 11.29 4.01
N LEU A 10 -0.45 10.08 3.88
CA LEU A 10 -1.24 8.89 3.57
C LEU A 10 -2.23 8.60 4.70
N ILE A 11 -1.78 8.61 5.96
CA ILE A 11 -2.65 8.41 7.12
C ILE A 11 -3.75 9.48 7.13
N TYR A 12 -3.37 10.76 7.00
CA TYR A 12 -4.31 11.87 6.97
C TYR A 12 -5.36 11.72 5.86
N LEU A 13 -4.92 11.33 4.65
CA LEU A 13 -5.81 11.11 3.51
C LEU A 13 -6.80 9.97 3.80
N LEU A 14 -6.34 8.85 4.35
CA LEU A 14 -7.20 7.71 4.69
C LEU A 14 -8.21 8.08 5.78
N GLU A 15 -7.78 8.80 6.82
CA GLU A 15 -8.65 9.20 7.94
C GLU A 15 -9.72 10.22 7.52
N ARG A 16 -9.38 11.17 6.65
CA ARG A 16 -10.29 12.23 6.23
C ARG A 16 -11.21 11.83 5.08
N SER A 17 -10.80 10.87 4.24
CA SER A 17 -11.50 10.55 2.99
C SER A 17 -12.49 9.40 3.18
N ILE A 18 -13.58 9.62 3.91
CA ILE A 18 -14.55 8.57 4.28
C ILE A 18 -15.18 7.79 3.10
N ASN A 19 -15.18 8.37 1.89
CA ASN A 19 -15.76 7.79 0.67
C ASN A 19 -14.68 7.43 -0.37
N LEU A 20 -13.41 7.33 0.04
CA LEU A 20 -12.32 6.99 -0.86
C LEU A 20 -12.56 5.60 -1.46
N SER A 21 -12.79 5.54 -2.77
CA SER A 21 -13.02 4.29 -3.50
C SER A 21 -11.79 3.81 -4.28
N VAL A 22 -10.92 4.75 -4.67
CA VAL A 22 -9.69 4.47 -5.42
C VAL A 22 -8.53 5.19 -4.77
N LEU A 23 -7.53 4.43 -4.34
CA LEU A 23 -6.25 4.94 -3.86
C LEU A 23 -5.18 4.65 -4.90
N LYS A 24 -4.47 5.70 -5.34
CA LYS A 24 -3.33 5.59 -6.26
C LYS A 24 -2.10 6.18 -5.58
N ILE A 25 -1.07 5.36 -5.44
CA ILE A 25 0.19 5.72 -4.85
C ILE A 25 1.23 5.69 -5.96
N ASN A 26 1.92 6.81 -6.14
CA ASN A 26 3.02 6.98 -7.08
C ASN A 26 4.11 7.75 -6.35
N ILE A 27 5.09 7.03 -5.81
CA ILE A 27 6.17 7.62 -5.03
C ILE A 27 7.48 7.09 -5.61
N ASN A 28 8.35 8.02 -5.98
CA ASN A 28 9.70 7.70 -6.36
C ASN A 28 10.48 7.33 -5.09
N LYS A 29 10.58 6.02 -4.83
CA LYS A 29 11.37 5.35 -3.78
C LYS A 29 11.15 5.86 -2.34
N LEU A 30 10.44 5.07 -1.54
CA LEU A 30 10.33 5.30 -0.09
C LEU A 30 11.65 4.86 0.59
N THR A 31 12.61 5.77 0.76
CA THR A 31 13.96 5.46 1.27
C THR A 31 14.05 5.35 2.80
N THR A 32 12.93 5.21 3.52
CA THR A 32 12.99 5.21 4.98
C THR A 32 13.62 3.91 5.49
N LEU A 33 14.67 4.04 6.31
CA LEU A 33 15.26 2.93 7.06
C LEU A 33 14.29 2.39 8.11
N ASP A 34 13.34 3.22 8.55
CA ASP A 34 12.31 2.85 9.53
C ASP A 34 11.09 2.26 8.80
N CYS A 35 10.62 1.11 9.28
CA CYS A 35 9.37 0.51 8.83
C CYS A 35 8.19 1.43 9.21
N TRP A 36 7.25 1.59 8.29
CA TRP A 36 6.06 2.42 8.48
C TRP A 36 5.21 1.92 9.67
N LYS A 37 4.63 2.86 10.42
CA LYS A 37 3.73 2.55 11.53
C LYS A 37 2.29 2.83 11.12
N PRO A 38 1.37 1.86 11.27
CA PRO A 38 -0.03 2.06 10.93
C PRO A 38 -0.71 3.06 11.87
N PRO A 39 -1.83 3.67 11.45
CA PRO A 39 -2.64 4.50 12.32
C PRO A 39 -3.23 3.69 13.48
N SER A 40 -3.54 4.36 14.59
CA SER A 40 -4.04 3.74 15.82
C SER A 40 -5.40 3.07 15.64
N SER A 41 -6.21 3.58 14.72
CA SER A 41 -7.52 3.05 14.35
C SER A 41 -7.57 2.79 12.86
N VAL A 42 -8.41 1.83 12.46
CA VAL A 42 -8.61 1.54 11.03
C VAL A 42 -9.44 2.65 10.39
N PRO A 43 -8.94 3.37 9.38
CA PRO A 43 -9.69 4.42 8.71
C PRO A 43 -10.98 3.88 8.09
N ARG A 44 -12.07 4.64 8.24
CA ARG A 44 -13.42 4.23 7.80
C ARG A 44 -13.46 3.83 6.33
N CYS A 45 -12.71 4.52 5.48
CA CYS A 45 -12.68 4.23 4.04
C CYS A 45 -12.19 2.81 3.72
N LEU A 46 -11.27 2.25 4.52
CA LEU A 46 -10.82 0.87 4.34
C LEU A 46 -11.94 -0.11 4.66
N LEU A 47 -12.74 0.19 5.69
CA LEU A 47 -13.83 -0.69 6.11
C LEU A 47 -15.03 -0.65 5.16
N SER A 48 -15.29 0.47 4.47
CA SER A 48 -16.57 0.66 3.77
C SER A 48 -16.51 1.08 2.30
N SER A 49 -15.42 1.65 1.79
CA SER A 49 -15.47 2.30 0.47
C SER A 49 -14.33 1.94 -0.48
N LEU A 50 -13.14 1.62 0.04
CA LEU A 50 -11.96 1.42 -0.80
C LEU A 50 -12.11 0.14 -1.63
N GLN A 51 -12.21 0.30 -2.94
CA GLN A 51 -12.42 -0.78 -3.91
C GLN A 51 -11.20 -1.02 -4.80
N THR A 52 -10.36 -0.02 -5.00
CA THR A 52 -9.18 -0.14 -5.86
C THR A 52 -7.95 0.46 -5.19
N LEU A 53 -6.89 -0.34 -5.13
CA LEU A 53 -5.53 0.09 -4.80
C LEU A 53 -4.66 0.00 -6.05
N LYS A 54 -3.94 1.08 -6.37
CA LYS A 54 -2.87 1.07 -7.37
C LYS A 54 -1.59 1.59 -6.72
N TRP A 55 -0.55 0.78 -6.74
CA TRP A 55 0.77 1.14 -6.24
C TRP A 55 1.76 1.12 -7.41
N ARG A 56 2.39 2.24 -7.72
CA ARG A 56 3.43 2.34 -8.75
C ARG A 56 4.80 2.49 -8.12
N GLU A 57 5.82 2.06 -8.84
CA GLU A 57 7.22 2.16 -8.43
C GLU A 57 7.48 1.44 -7.09
N TYR A 58 6.83 0.28 -6.89
CA TYR A 58 7.00 -0.52 -5.69
C TYR A 58 8.41 -1.12 -5.65
N THR A 59 9.17 -0.78 -4.62
CA THR A 59 10.55 -1.28 -4.44
C THR A 59 10.66 -2.44 -3.44
N GLY A 60 9.62 -2.68 -2.65
CA GLY A 60 9.60 -3.74 -1.63
C GLY A 60 10.37 -3.39 -0.37
N THR A 61 10.55 -2.10 -0.09
CA THR A 61 11.10 -1.63 1.18
C THR A 61 10.23 -2.09 2.36
N CYS A 62 10.78 -2.08 3.58
CA CYS A 62 10.01 -2.46 4.76
C CYS A 62 8.74 -1.61 4.91
N ALA A 63 8.85 -0.30 4.69
CA ALA A 63 7.73 0.61 4.82
C ALA A 63 6.63 0.35 3.76
N GLU A 64 7.00 0.10 2.51
CA GLU A 64 6.01 -0.23 1.48
C GLU A 64 5.32 -1.57 1.77
N LYS A 65 6.07 -2.60 2.20
CA LYS A 65 5.50 -3.89 2.58
C LYS A 65 4.48 -3.77 3.70
N GLU A 66 4.79 -3.00 4.75
CA GLU A 66 3.88 -2.74 5.87
C GLU A 66 2.63 -1.96 5.43
N MET A 67 2.79 -0.93 4.60
CA MET A 67 1.65 -0.17 4.07
C MET A 67 0.73 -1.03 3.21
N VAL A 68 1.30 -1.82 2.29
CA VAL A 68 0.51 -2.72 1.42
C VAL A 68 -0.19 -3.78 2.25
N SER A 69 0.53 -4.42 3.18
CA SER A 69 -0.03 -5.42 4.10
C SER A 69 -1.22 -4.85 4.88
N TYR A 70 -1.05 -3.66 5.46
CA TYR A 70 -2.10 -2.97 6.19
C TYR A 70 -3.33 -2.69 5.31
N LEU A 71 -3.12 -2.13 4.12
CA LEU A 71 -4.21 -1.83 3.19
C LEU A 71 -4.94 -3.11 2.76
N LEU A 72 -4.23 -4.18 2.40
CA LEU A 72 -4.84 -5.46 2.00
C LEU A 72 -5.63 -6.09 3.16
N LYS A 73 -5.07 -6.07 4.37
CA LYS A 73 -5.68 -6.66 5.56
C LYS A 73 -6.95 -5.93 5.99
N HIS A 74 -6.97 -4.60 5.91
CA HIS A 74 -8.05 -3.79 6.47
C HIS A 74 -9.07 -3.29 5.45
N ALA A 75 -8.74 -3.32 4.15
CA ALA A 75 -9.68 -2.90 3.11
C ALA A 75 -10.72 -4.00 2.81
N LEU A 76 -11.87 -3.94 3.49
CA LEU A 76 -12.92 -4.97 3.44
C LEU A 76 -13.68 -4.99 2.12
N CYS A 77 -13.75 -3.85 1.43
CA CYS A 77 -14.44 -3.71 0.14
C CYS A 77 -13.50 -3.77 -1.07
N LEU A 78 -12.22 -4.10 -0.86
CA LEU A 78 -11.21 -4.05 -1.91
C LEU A 78 -11.49 -5.12 -2.97
N LYS A 79 -11.66 -4.69 -4.22
CA LYS A 79 -11.90 -5.60 -5.36
C LYS A 79 -10.63 -5.85 -6.15
N THR A 80 -9.75 -4.86 -6.22
CA THR A 80 -8.55 -4.93 -7.02
C THR A 80 -7.39 -4.20 -6.36
N ALA A 81 -6.27 -4.89 -6.22
CA ALA A 81 -4.98 -4.31 -5.86
C ALA A 81 -4.01 -4.55 -7.01
N LYS A 82 -3.47 -3.46 -7.58
CA LYS A 82 -2.46 -3.52 -8.65
C LYS A 82 -1.17 -2.93 -8.13
N ILE A 83 -0.11 -3.70 -8.11
CA ILE A 83 1.21 -3.29 -7.64
C ILE A 83 2.15 -3.40 -8.82
N PHE A 84 2.80 -2.30 -9.17
CA PHE A 84 3.76 -2.23 -10.27
C PHE A 84 5.15 -2.08 -9.68
N ALA A 85 6.04 -3.04 -9.95
CA ALA A 85 7.43 -2.98 -9.54
C ALA A 85 8.15 -1.78 -10.19
N GLU A 86 9.13 -1.23 -9.47
CA GLU A 86 10.03 -0.23 -10.06
C GLU A 86 10.84 -0.86 -11.21
N SER A 87 10.88 -0.19 -12.37
CA SER A 87 11.57 -0.66 -13.58
C SER A 87 13.07 -0.36 -13.59
N SER A 88 13.69 -0.10 -12.43
CA SER A 88 15.08 0.35 -12.37
C SER A 88 16.06 -0.80 -12.62
N GLY A 89 17.05 -0.54 -13.46
CA GLY A 89 17.87 -1.57 -14.12
C GLY A 89 18.84 -2.31 -13.20
N LEU A 90 18.92 -3.62 -13.43
CA LEU A 90 20.08 -4.51 -13.30
C LEU A 90 20.73 -4.80 -11.93
N PHE A 91 20.46 -4.10 -10.82
CA PHE A 91 21.25 -4.38 -9.59
C PHE A 91 20.56 -4.37 -8.22
N GLU A 92 19.29 -3.99 -8.10
CA GLU A 92 18.56 -4.13 -6.83
C GLU A 92 17.73 -5.42 -6.87
N LYS A 93 17.84 -6.26 -5.81
CA LYS A 93 17.03 -7.47 -5.65
C LYS A 93 15.57 -7.09 -5.86
N GLN A 94 14.94 -7.62 -6.92
CA GLN A 94 13.55 -7.35 -7.19
C GLN A 94 12.70 -7.61 -5.93
N PRO A 95 11.71 -6.76 -5.65
CA PRO A 95 10.75 -7.03 -4.59
C PRO A 95 10.19 -8.44 -4.73
N LYS A 96 10.32 -9.25 -3.68
CA LYS A 96 9.83 -10.62 -3.69
C LYS A 96 8.31 -10.61 -3.84
N MET A 97 7.85 -11.04 -5.00
CA MET A 97 6.44 -11.18 -5.34
C MET A 97 5.70 -12.12 -4.36
N ASP A 98 6.33 -13.22 -3.96
CA ASP A 98 5.73 -14.25 -3.10
C ASP A 98 5.29 -13.70 -1.72
N ASP A 99 6.02 -12.71 -1.19
CA ASP A 99 5.69 -12.07 0.08
C ASP A 99 4.34 -11.34 0.01
N LEU A 100 3.97 -10.78 -1.16
CA LEU A 100 2.73 -10.03 -1.35
C LEU A 100 1.49 -10.94 -1.43
N PHE A 101 1.60 -12.05 -2.17
CA PHE A 101 0.47 -12.96 -2.37
C PHE A 101 0.10 -13.76 -1.11
N SER A 102 1.05 -13.90 -0.18
CA SER A 102 0.83 -14.53 1.13
C SER A 102 0.20 -13.59 2.17
N MET A 103 0.08 -12.28 1.89
CA MET A 103 -0.49 -11.32 2.84
C MET A 103 -1.98 -11.59 3.08
N PRO A 104 -2.45 -11.43 4.34
CA PRO A 104 -3.86 -11.57 4.66
C PRO A 104 -4.67 -10.47 3.96
N ARG A 105 -5.86 -10.85 3.47
CA ARG A 105 -6.79 -9.95 2.79
C ARG A 105 -8.08 -9.86 3.58
N GLY A 106 -8.49 -8.64 3.92
CA GLY A 106 -9.76 -8.38 4.58
C GLY A 106 -10.94 -8.62 3.64
N SER A 107 -10.79 -8.26 2.37
CA SER A 107 -11.73 -8.59 1.31
C SER A 107 -11.44 -9.97 0.71
N THR A 108 -12.41 -10.87 0.77
CA THR A 108 -12.37 -12.20 0.14
C THR A 108 -12.43 -12.14 -1.40
N THR A 109 -12.86 -11.01 -1.95
CA THR A 109 -13.02 -10.80 -3.40
C THR A 109 -11.84 -10.06 -4.04
N CYS A 110 -10.85 -9.66 -3.24
CA CYS A 110 -9.74 -8.86 -3.73
C CYS A 110 -8.83 -9.66 -4.67
N MET A 111 -8.80 -9.25 -5.94
CA MET A 111 -7.80 -9.70 -6.91
C MET A 111 -6.52 -8.87 -6.76
N LEU A 112 -5.44 -9.52 -6.36
CA LEU A 112 -4.10 -8.94 -6.33
C LEU A 112 -3.38 -9.24 -7.64
N VAL A 113 -2.86 -8.21 -8.29
CA VAL A 113 -2.06 -8.27 -9.51
C VAL A 113 -0.73 -7.59 -9.23
N PHE A 114 0.36 -8.26 -9.57
CA PHE A 114 1.72 -7.75 -9.44
C PHE A 114 2.37 -7.79 -10.83
N ASP A 115 2.77 -6.63 -11.34
CA ASP A 115 3.30 -6.43 -12.69
C ASP A 115 4.66 -5.68 -12.66
#